data_AF-A0A3N5YX07-F1
#
_entry.id   AF-A0A3N5YX07-F1
#
_cell.length_a   1.000
_cell.length_b   1.000
_cell.length_c   1.000
_cell.angle_alpha   90.00
_cell.angle_beta   90.00
_cell.angle_gamma   90.00
#
_symmetry.space_group_name_H-M   'P 1'
#
loop_
_entity.id
_entity.type
_entity.pdbx_description
1 polymer ?
#
loop_
_entity_poly.entity_id
_entity_poly.type
_entity_poly.pdbx_seq_one_letter_code
_entity_poly.pdbx_strand_id
1 'polypeptide(L)' 'MDKPVTAREREILELISQGFSTKEIAGRLFISGETVKSHRHHLFNKFSARNSPHLVQKALIEGILSDKNTTYPTRIT' A
#
# COMPACT_ATOMS: atom_id res chain seq x y z
N MET A 1 5.69 -3.14 18.30
CA MET A 1 4.62 -4.14 18.32
C MET A 1 4.26 -4.45 16.88
N ASP A 2 5.01 -5.37 16.31
CA ASP A 2 5.04 -5.72 14.89
C ASP A 2 3.67 -6.26 14.45
N LYS A 3 2.88 -5.43 13.76
CA LYS A 3 1.72 -5.95 13.05
C LYS A 3 2.24 -6.96 12.03
N PRO A 4 1.79 -8.23 12.05
CA PRO A 4 2.29 -9.26 11.14
C PRO A 4 1.68 -9.02 9.77
N VAL A 5 2.17 -8.03 9.03
CA VAL A 5 1.83 -7.81 7.64
C VAL A 5 2.37 -9.00 6.86
N THR A 6 1.50 -9.71 6.18
CA THR A 6 1.93 -10.85 5.36
C THR A 6 2.80 -10.36 4.21
N ALA A 7 3.66 -11.21 3.66
CA ALA A 7 4.52 -10.85 2.53
C ALA A 7 3.71 -10.26 1.36
N ARG A 8 2.53 -10.83 1.06
CA ARG A 8 1.60 -10.33 0.04
C ARG A 8 1.04 -8.95 0.35
N GLU A 9 0.65 -8.70 1.59
CA GLU A 9 0.18 -7.37 2.02
C GLU A 9 1.31 -6.33 1.92
N ARG A 10 2.56 -6.72 2.25
CA ARG A 10 3.73 -5.84 2.09
C ARG A 10 4.00 -5.52 0.62
N GLU A 11 3.99 -6.50 -0.27
CA GLU A 11 4.16 -6.27 -1.72
C GLU A 11 3.09 -5.29 -2.25
N ILE A 12 1.82 -5.48 -1.87
CA ILE A 12 0.74 -4.58 -2.28
C ILE A 12 0.97 -3.17 -1.74
N LEU A 13 1.40 -3.06 -0.49
CA LEU A 13 1.70 -1.79 0.18
C LEU A 13 2.86 -1.05 -0.50
N GLU A 14 3.92 -1.75 -0.90
CA GLU A 14 5.05 -1.21 -1.68
C GLU A 14 4.62 -0.73 -3.07
N LEU A 15 3.71 -1.44 -3.72
CA LEU A 15 3.20 -0.99 -5.02
C LEU A 15 2.27 0.22 -4.87
N ILE A 16 1.50 0.29 -3.78
CA ILE A 16 0.68 1.46 -3.45
C ILE A 16 1.58 2.67 -3.15
N SER A 17 2.69 2.50 -2.43
CA SER A 17 3.62 3.60 -2.16
C SER A 17 4.31 4.11 -3.43
N GLN A 18 4.49 3.25 -4.43
CA GLN A 18 4.97 3.63 -5.77
C GLN A 18 3.90 4.32 -6.64
N GLY A 19 2.66 4.43 -6.16
CA GLY A 19 1.58 5.09 -6.88
C GLY A 19 0.87 4.21 -7.91
N PHE A 20 1.09 2.90 -7.92
CA PHE A 20 0.40 2.00 -8.85
C PHE A 20 -1.09 1.88 -8.53
N SER A 21 -1.90 1.84 -9.59
CA SER A 21 -3.34 1.60 -9.48
C SER A 21 -3.64 0.13 -9.16
N THR A 22 -4.84 -0.15 -8.64
CA THR A 22 -5.29 -1.52 -8.34
C THR A 22 -5.17 -2.47 -9.53
N LYS A 23 -5.38 -1.96 -10.75
CA LYS A 23 -5.27 -2.75 -11.99
C LYS A 23 -3.81 -3.09 -12.31
N GLU A 24 -2.89 -2.14 -12.11
CA GLU A 24 -1.46 -2.37 -12.33
C GLU A 24 -0.87 -3.30 -11.28
N ILE A 25 -1.31 -3.16 -10.02
CA ILE A 25 -0.94 -4.06 -8.92
C ILE A 25 -1.41 -5.48 -9.23
N ALA A 26 -2.67 -5.64 -9.68
CA ALA A 26 -3.23 -6.91 -10.11
C ALA A 26 -2.38 -7.56 -11.21
N GLY A 27 -2.00 -6.78 -12.23
CA GLY A 27 -1.13 -7.24 -13.32
C GLY A 27 0.26 -7.66 -12.86
N ARG A 28 0.88 -6.91 -11.94
CA ARG A 28 2.22 -7.23 -11.41
C ARG A 28 2.23 -8.47 -10.51
N LEU A 29 1.20 -8.62 -9.68
CA LEU A 29 1.10 -9.73 -8.74
C LEU A 29 0.44 -10.98 -9.35
N PHE A 30 0.03 -10.91 -10.62
CA PHE A 30 -0.70 -11.97 -11.33
C PHE A 30 -1.96 -12.44 -10.58
N ILE A 31 -2.69 -11.50 -9.96
CA ILE A 31 -3.93 -11.75 -9.21
C ILE A 31 -5.08 -10.89 -9.75
N SER A 32 -6.31 -11.28 -9.45
CA SER A 32 -7.50 -10.50 -9.83
C SER A 32 -7.55 -9.16 -9.09
N GLY A 33 -8.03 -8.12 -9.78
CA GLY A 33 -8.23 -6.79 -9.15
C GLY A 33 -9.18 -6.83 -7.95
N GLU A 34 -10.08 -7.81 -7.90
CA GLU A 34 -10.94 -8.07 -6.74
C GLU A 34 -10.15 -8.58 -5.54
N THR A 35 -9.21 -9.51 -5.75
CA THR A 35 -8.28 -10.00 -4.73
C THR A 35 -7.43 -8.85 -4.18
N VAL A 36 -6.93 -7.95 -5.05
CA VAL A 36 -6.22 -6.75 -4.61
C VAL A 36 -7.11 -5.84 -3.75
N LYS A 37 -8.38 -5.64 -4.11
CA LYS A 37 -9.33 -4.88 -3.29
C LYS A 37 -9.51 -5.51 -1.91
N SER A 38 -9.65 -6.82 -1.82
CA SER A 38 -9.76 -7.55 -0.55
C SER A 38 -8.50 -7.35 0.30
N HIS A 39 -7.32 -7.56 -0.26
CA HIS A 39 -6.07 -7.31 0.47
C HIS A 39 -5.92 -5.86 0.92
N ARG A 40 -6.32 -4.89 0.09
CA ARG A 40 -6.35 -3.47 0.48
C ARG A 40 -7.30 -3.21 1.63
N HIS A 41 -8.48 -3.82 1.62
CA HIS A 41 -9.44 -3.69 2.72
C HIS A 41 -8.87 -4.20 4.04
N HIS A 42 -8.19 -5.37 4.00
CA HIS A 42 -7.51 -5.93 5.17
C HIS A 42 -6.38 -5.02 5.66
N LEU A 43 -5.55 -4.50 4.74
CA LEU A 43 -4.53 -3.50 5.04
C LEU A 43 -5.12 -2.24 5.68
N PHE A 44 -6.17 -1.67 5.09
CA PHE A 44 -6.83 -0.47 5.63
C PHE A 44 -7.38 -0.69 7.04
N ASN A 45 -7.97 -1.86 7.30
CA ASN A 45 -8.49 -2.21 8.62
C ASN A 45 -7.33 -2.36 9.64
N LYS A 46 -6.30 -3.12 9.27
CA LYS A 46 -5.11 -3.40 10.10
C LYS A 46 -4.29 -2.16 10.45
N PHE A 47 -4.13 -1.26 9.49
CA PHE A 47 -3.45 0.01 9.69
C PHE A 47 -4.40 1.10 10.21
N SER A 48 -5.71 0.86 10.21
CA SER A 48 -6.74 1.88 10.48
C SER A 48 -6.48 3.14 9.66
N ALA A 49 -6.20 2.95 8.37
CA ALA A 49 -5.93 4.01 7.41
C ALA A 49 -7.21 4.32 6.63
N ARG A 50 -7.41 5.59 6.30
CA ARG A 50 -8.61 6.07 5.59
C ARG A 50 -8.37 6.24 4.08
N ASN A 51 -7.11 6.37 3.67
CA ASN A 51 -6.72 6.77 2.32
C ASN A 51 -5.41 6.03 1.97
N SER A 52 -5.17 5.74 0.68
CA SER A 52 -3.88 5.17 0.21
C SER A 52 -2.64 5.92 0.73
N PRO A 53 -2.57 7.28 0.67
CA PRO A 53 -1.42 8.00 1.24
C PRO A 53 -1.32 7.86 2.77
N HIS A 54 -2.45 7.81 3.48
CA HIS A 54 -2.45 7.62 4.94
C HIS A 54 -1.97 6.21 5.33
N LEU A 55 -2.28 5.19 4.51
CA LEU A 55 -1.76 3.82 4.66
C LEU A 55 -0.23 3.79 4.52
N VAL A 56 0.29 4.43 3.47
CA VAL A 56 1.73 4.52 3.19
C VAL A 56 2.45 5.27 4.32
N GLN A 57 1.90 6.41 4.75
CA GLN A 57 2.45 7.18 5.87
C GLN A 57 2.51 6.36 7.15
N LYS A 58 1.45 5.63 7.51
CA LYS A 58 1.45 4.77 8.70
C LYS A 58 2.49 3.66 8.58
N ALA A 59 2.58 3.02 7.43
CA ALA A 59 3.57 1.98 7.18
C ALA A 59 5.01 2.48 7.25
N LEU A 60 5.25 3.73 6.86
CA LEU A 60 6.53 4.40 7.00
C LEU A 60 6.87 4.68 8.47
N ILE A 61 5.91 5.25 9.22
CA ILE A 61 6.07 5.56 10.65
C ILE A 61 6.34 4.27 11.45
N GLU A 62 5.67 3.18 11.10
CA GLU A 62 5.86 1.87 11.73
C GLU A 62 7.17 1.17 11.29
N GLY A 63 7.92 1.74 10.35
CA GLY A 63 9.17 1.16 9.82
C GLY A 63 8.98 -0.09 8.94
N ILE A 64 7.74 -0.35 8.50
CA ILE A 64 7.40 -1.49 7.64
C ILE A 64 7.79 -1.22 6.18
N LEU A 65 7.72 0.05 5.77
CA LEU A 65 8.23 0.55 4.50
C LEU A 65 9.49 1.40 4.78
N SER A 66 10.60 1.07 4.12
CA SER A 66 11.75 1.96 4.03
C SER A 66 11.64 2.76 2.74
N ASP A 67 11.30 4.04 2.85
CA ASP A 67 11.19 4.92 1.68
C ASP A 67 12.55 5.07 0.98
N LYS A 68 12.56 4.79 -0.32
CA LYS A 68 13.65 5.18 -1.24
C LYS A 68 13.16 6.07 -2.37
N ASN A 69 11.91 6.55 -2.36
CA ASN A 69 11.35 7.31 -3.49
C ASN A 69 10.21 8.25 -3.07
N THR A 70 10.48 9.14 -2.12
CA THR A 70 9.72 10.38 -1.89
C THR A 70 9.81 11.30 -3.12
N THR A 71 9.06 11.00 -4.17
CA THR A 71 8.65 11.99 -5.17
C THR A 71 7.13 12.01 -5.22
N TYR A 72 6.52 12.80 -4.33
CA TYR A 72 5.15 13.25 -4.51
C TYR A 72 5.23 14.51 -5.38
N PRO A 73 4.84 14.49 -6.67
CA PRO A 73 4.51 15.73 -7.34
C PRO A 73 3.24 16.24 -6.66
N THR A 74 3.42 17.28 -5.84
CA THR A 74 2.35 18.10 -5.30
C THR A 74 1.41 18.46 -6.44
N ARG A 75 0.22 17.88 -6.45
CA ARG A 75 -0.85 18.28 -7.36
C ARG A 75 -1.42 19.59 -6.79
N ILE A 76 -0.74 20.69 -7.10
CA ILE A 76 -1.34 22.03 -7.05
C ILE A 76 -2.35 22.10 -8.20
N THR A 77 -3.61 22.24 -7.86
CA THR A 77 -4.68 22.66 -8.79
C THR A 77 -4.58 24.16 -8.99
#